data_AF-A0A9E0II66-F1
#
_entry.id   AF-A0A9E0II66-F1
#
_cell.length_a   1.000
_cell.length_b   1.000
_cell.length_c   1.000
_cell.angle_alpha   90.00
_cell.angle_beta   90.00
_cell.angle_gamma   90.00
#
_symmetry.space_group_name_H-M   'P 1'
#
loop_
_entity.id
_entity.type
_entity.pdbx_description
1 polymer ?
#
loop_
_entity_poly.entity_id
_entity_poly.type
_entity_poly.pdbx_seq_one_letter_code
_entity_poly.pdbx_strand_id
1 'polypeptide(L)'
;MQYGQRSTAATPRMPVDRSTLDGQWVVLVANDGELAAADADGRVPVMALAGNEQRYLLVFRNAAKARQFVASQDLVGAEPRMVVRGNRDELVRIARAASVVGVLVDYEPETQQYFAVTDL
;
A
#
# COMPACT_ATOMS: atom_id res chain seq x y z
N MET A 1 7.30 -28.50 -25.83
CA MET A 1 6.92 -27.96 -24.51
C MET A 1 7.88 -26.82 -24.19
N GLN A 2 7.44 -25.56 -24.30
CA GLN A 2 8.27 -24.39 -24.03
C GLN A 2 7.63 -23.60 -22.88
N TYR A 3 8.47 -23.32 -21.87
CA TYR A 3 8.16 -22.55 -20.68
C TYR A 3 7.79 -21.12 -21.04
N GLY A 4 6.64 -20.65 -20.54
CA GLY A 4 6.21 -19.26 -20.65
C GLY A 4 5.85 -18.71 -19.27
N GLN A 5 6.81 -18.67 -18.33
CA GLN A 5 6.66 -17.87 -17.12
C GLN A 5 6.75 -16.39 -17.50
N ARG A 6 5.61 -15.76 -17.74
CA ARG A 6 5.49 -14.30 -17.65
C ARG A 6 5.32 -13.93 -16.18
N SER A 7 6.42 -13.92 -15.44
CA SER A 7 6.47 -13.25 -14.14
C SER A 7 6.55 -11.75 -14.41
N THR A 8 5.42 -11.06 -14.38
CA THR A 8 5.37 -9.59 -14.31
C THR A 8 5.68 -9.20 -12.87
N ALA A 9 6.96 -9.25 -12.50
CA ALA A 9 7.40 -8.79 -11.19
C ALA A 9 7.41 -7.26 -11.20
N ALA A 10 6.61 -6.66 -10.30
CA ALA A 10 6.67 -5.22 -10.05
C ALA A 10 8.12 -4.82 -9.75
N THR A 11 8.60 -3.75 -10.40
CA THR A 11 10.03 -3.40 -10.38
C THR A 11 10.26 -2.07 -9.65
N PRO A 12 11.25 -1.98 -8.74
CA PRO A 12 11.60 -0.73 -8.09
C PRO A 12 12.12 0.28 -9.11
N ARG A 13 11.71 1.54 -9.00
CA ARG A 13 12.26 2.61 -9.85
C ARG A 13 13.68 3.01 -9.47
N MET A 14 14.10 2.91 -8.19
CA MET A 14 15.45 3.25 -7.69
C MET A 14 15.79 2.55 -6.35
N PRO A 15 17.06 2.43 -5.95
CA PRO A 15 17.44 2.15 -4.55
C PRO A 15 17.07 3.36 -3.70
N VAL A 16 16.23 3.16 -2.67
CA VAL A 16 15.66 4.27 -1.90
C VAL A 16 16.26 4.31 -0.51
N ASP A 17 16.71 5.50 -0.12
CA ASP A 17 17.11 5.77 1.27
C ASP A 17 15.85 5.80 2.15
N ARG A 18 15.81 4.94 3.18
CA ARG A 18 14.67 4.76 4.10
C ARG A 18 14.24 6.09 4.76
N SER A 19 15.15 7.07 4.83
CA SER A 19 14.95 8.42 5.35
C SER A 19 13.88 9.25 4.62
N THR A 20 13.57 8.94 3.35
CA THR A 20 12.60 9.71 2.55
C THR A 20 11.14 9.53 2.98
N LEU A 21 10.88 8.62 3.92
CA LEU A 21 9.55 8.33 4.46
C LEU A 21 9.37 8.75 5.92
N ASP A 22 10.34 9.48 6.48
CA ASP A 22 10.35 9.87 7.89
C ASP A 22 9.17 10.79 8.23
N GLY A 23 8.06 10.15 8.64
CA GLY A 23 6.93 10.79 9.33
C GLY A 23 5.77 11.26 8.46
N GLN A 24 5.77 11.03 7.14
CA GLN A 24 4.66 11.43 6.26
C GLN A 24 4.25 10.28 5.34
N TRP A 25 3.60 9.26 5.90
CA TRP A 25 2.89 8.30 5.06
C TRP A 25 1.48 8.81 4.80
N VAL A 26 1.01 8.64 3.58
CA VAL A 26 -0.41 8.67 3.27
C VAL A 26 -0.82 7.26 2.92
N VAL A 27 -1.85 6.74 3.58
CA VAL A 27 -2.48 5.48 3.22
C VAL A 27 -3.85 5.76 2.62
N LEU A 28 -4.35 4.84 1.82
CA LEU A 28 -5.76 4.82 1.48
C LEU A 28 -6.47 3.97 2.51
N VAL A 29 -7.61 4.42 3.01
CA VAL A 29 -8.50 3.61 3.84
C VAL A 29 -9.83 3.43 3.11
N ALA A 30 -10.38 2.23 3.17
CA ALA A 30 -11.72 1.93 2.70
C ALA A 30 -12.56 1.45 3.89
N ASN A 31 -13.84 1.82 3.90
CA ASN A 31 -14.77 1.50 4.99
C ASN A 31 -15.57 0.21 4.73
N ASP A 32 -15.15 -0.61 3.75
CA ASP A 32 -15.91 -1.78 3.31
C ASP A 32 -15.83 -2.98 4.28
N GLY A 33 -15.21 -2.81 5.45
CA GLY A 33 -15.38 -3.71 6.60
C GLY A 33 -14.88 -5.16 6.44
N GLU A 34 -14.25 -5.53 5.33
CA GLU A 34 -13.93 -6.94 5.03
C GLU A 34 -12.71 -7.50 5.78
N LEU A 35 -11.86 -6.65 6.39
CA LEU A 35 -10.73 -7.14 7.19
C LEU A 35 -11.13 -7.30 8.67
N ALA A 36 -10.71 -8.42 9.27
CA ALA A 36 -10.88 -8.72 10.70
C ALA A 36 -10.18 -7.73 11.64
N ALA A 37 -9.35 -6.83 11.10
CA ALA A 37 -8.69 -5.78 11.83
C ALA A 37 -8.97 -4.44 11.14
N ALA A 38 -9.68 -3.58 11.86
CA ALA A 38 -9.91 -2.19 11.52
C ALA A 38 -9.26 -1.28 12.58
N ASP A 39 -9.16 0.00 12.25
CA ASP A 39 -8.82 1.02 13.25
C ASP A 39 -10.01 1.32 14.18
N ALA A 40 -9.79 2.18 15.17
CA ALA A 40 -10.83 2.61 16.12
C ALA A 40 -12.10 3.20 15.44
N ASP A 41 -11.99 3.67 14.20
CA ASP A 41 -13.10 4.23 13.41
C ASP A 41 -13.72 3.19 12.44
N GLY A 42 -13.33 1.92 12.52
CA GLY A 42 -13.83 0.85 11.65
C GLY A 42 -13.22 0.85 10.24
N ARG A 43 -12.12 1.56 10.03
CA ARG A 43 -11.52 1.73 8.70
C ARG A 43 -10.40 0.75 8.46
N VAL A 44 -10.27 0.34 7.21
CA VAL A 44 -9.33 -0.68 6.78
C VAL A 44 -8.37 -0.09 5.74
N PRO A 45 -7.05 -0.17 5.93
CA PRO A 45 -6.11 0.31 4.93
C PRO A 45 -6.19 -0.53 3.66
N VAL A 46 -6.15 0.13 2.51
CA VAL A 46 -6.09 -0.51 1.19
C VAL A 46 -4.74 -1.20 1.03
N MET A 47 -4.77 -2.44 0.55
CA MET A 47 -3.61 -3.29 0.34
C MET A 47 -3.57 -3.79 -1.10
N ALA A 48 -2.38 -4.09 -1.60
CA ALA A 48 -2.18 -4.75 -2.88
C ALA A 48 -1.93 -6.24 -2.68
N LEU A 49 -2.55 -7.07 -3.53
CA LEU A 49 -2.23 -8.49 -3.63
C LEU A 49 -1.34 -8.69 -4.87
N ALA A 50 -0.12 -9.15 -4.66
CA ALA A 50 0.76 -9.54 -5.74
C ALA A 50 0.37 -10.91 -6.31
N GLY A 51 0.79 -11.21 -7.55
CA GLY A 51 0.45 -12.47 -8.23
C GLY A 51 1.01 -13.73 -7.56
N ASN A 52 1.84 -13.60 -6.53
CA ASN A 52 2.36 -14.67 -5.68
C ASN A 52 1.62 -14.75 -4.33
N GLU A 53 0.40 -14.21 -4.25
CA GLU A 53 -0.46 -14.18 -3.05
C GLU A 53 0.10 -13.37 -1.87
N GLN A 54 1.22 -12.67 -2.08
CA GLN A 54 1.77 -11.79 -1.05
C GLN A 54 0.98 -10.48 -0.99
N ARG A 55 0.71 -10.03 0.24
CA ARG A 55 0.00 -8.79 0.49
C ARG A 55 0.97 -7.67 0.85
N TYR A 56 0.78 -6.50 0.26
CA TYR A 56 1.57 -5.30 0.50
C TYR A 56 0.67 -4.15 0.96
N LEU A 57 1.13 -3.36 1.94
CA LEU A 57 0.45 -2.13 2.31
C LEU A 57 0.78 -1.04 1.27
N LEU A 58 -0.23 -0.33 0.80
CA LEU A 58 -0.03 0.81 -0.10
C LEU A 58 0.20 2.09 0.69
N VAL A 59 1.37 2.70 0.50
CA VAL A 59 1.73 4.00 1.06
C VAL A 59 2.05 4.97 -0.07
N PHE A 60 1.70 6.22 0.14
CA PHE A 60 1.95 7.32 -0.78
C PHE A 60 2.73 8.41 -0.06
N ARG A 61 3.63 9.08 -0.78
CA ARG A 61 4.40 10.19 -0.22
C ARG A 61 3.55 11.44 0.03
N ASN A 62 2.37 11.54 -0.60
CA ASN A 62 1.44 12.64 -0.41
C ASN A 62 0.01 12.28 -0.86
N ALA A 63 -0.95 13.12 -0.49
CA ALA A 63 -2.37 12.93 -0.83
C ALA A 63 -2.67 13.06 -2.33
N ALA A 64 -1.86 13.82 -3.09
CA ALA A 64 -2.06 13.96 -4.54
C ALA A 64 -1.81 12.62 -5.25
N LYS A 65 -0.73 11.92 -4.89
CA LYS A 65 -0.43 10.56 -5.40
C LYS A 65 -1.50 9.55 -5.00
N ALA A 66 -1.96 9.59 -3.75
CA ALA A 66 -3.05 8.72 -3.29
C ALA A 66 -4.36 8.94 -4.08
N ARG A 67 -4.73 10.19 -4.35
CA ARG A 67 -5.92 10.52 -5.16
C ARG A 67 -5.79 10.10 -6.62
N GLN A 68 -4.60 10.27 -7.20
CA GLN A 68 -4.29 9.78 -8.56
C GLN A 68 -4.49 8.26 -8.64
N PHE A 69 -3.99 7.53 -7.63
CA PHE A 69 -4.18 6.08 -7.54
C PHE A 69 -5.66 5.70 -7.48
N VAL A 70 -6.43 6.31 -6.57
CA VAL A 70 -7.88 6.07 -6.44
C VAL A 70 -8.61 6.27 -7.77
N ALA A 71 -8.32 7.39 -8.46
CA ALA A 71 -8.91 7.67 -9.76
C ALA A 71 -8.52 6.65 -10.84
N SER A 72 -7.27 6.18 -10.83
CA SER A 72 -6.77 5.20 -11.82
C SER A 72 -7.31 3.79 -11.61
N GLN A 73 -7.78 3.46 -10.41
CA GLN A 73 -8.22 2.11 -10.02
C GLN A 73 -9.72 2.02 -9.79
N ASP A 74 -10.46 3.11 -9.98
CA ASP A 74 -11.89 3.21 -9.71
C ASP A 74 -12.27 2.74 -8.28
N LEU A 75 -11.42 3.09 -7.30
CA LEU A 75 -11.63 2.70 -5.90
C LEU A 75 -12.64 3.62 -5.23
N VAL A 76 -13.92 3.39 -5.51
CA VAL A 76 -15.03 4.15 -4.92
C VAL A 76 -15.00 4.03 -3.40
N GLY A 77 -15.01 5.16 -2.69
CA GLY A 77 -15.04 5.21 -1.23
C GLY A 77 -13.68 5.05 -0.53
N ALA A 78 -12.58 4.88 -1.27
CA ALA A 78 -11.24 4.91 -0.69
C ALA A 78 -10.78 6.36 -0.45
N GLU A 79 -10.41 6.66 0.80
CA GLU A 79 -10.02 8.00 1.22
C GLU A 79 -8.55 8.07 1.63
N PRO A 80 -7.79 9.09 1.17
CA PRO A 80 -6.43 9.33 1.66
C PRO A 80 -6.43 9.75 3.13
N ARG A 81 -5.66 9.07 3.95
CA ARG A 81 -5.43 9.40 5.36
C ARG A 81 -3.94 9.55 5.64
N MET A 82 -3.60 10.63 6.31
CA MET A 82 -2.24 10.86 6.78
C MET A 82 -1.96 9.96 7.99
N VAL A 83 -0.83 9.27 7.94
CA VAL A 83 -0.29 8.51 9.05
C VAL A 83 0.70 9.40 9.78
N VAL A 84 0.42 9.61 11.04
CA VAL A 84 1.25 10.36 11.98
C VAL A 84 1.70 9.41 13.08
N ARG A 85 2.61 9.86 13.95
CA ARG A 85 3.09 9.04 15.07
C ARG A 85 1.96 8.41 15.90
N GLY A 86 0.86 9.14 16.10
CA GLY A 86 -0.26 8.71 16.93
C GLY A 86 -1.12 7.57 16.37
N ASN A 87 -1.13 7.33 15.05
CA ASN A 87 -1.93 6.26 14.42
C ASN A 87 -1.07 5.22 13.67
N ARG A 88 0.27 5.40 13.63
CA ARG A 88 1.18 4.50 12.93
C ARG A 88 1.19 3.09 13.51
N ASP A 89 1.22 2.96 14.84
CA ASP A 89 1.29 1.64 15.49
C ASP A 89 0.03 0.81 15.24
N GLU A 90 -1.13 1.47 15.21
CA GLU A 90 -2.40 0.84 14.87
C GLU A 90 -2.44 0.38 13.41
N LEU A 91 -2.00 1.22 12.47
CA LEU A 91 -1.87 0.85 11.07
C LEU A 91 -0.96 -0.38 10.89
N VAL A 92 0.19 -0.38 11.57
CA VAL A 92 1.15 -1.50 11.55
C VAL A 92 0.52 -2.77 12.11
N ARG A 93 -0.22 -2.67 13.22
CA ARG A 93 -0.97 -3.79 13.80
C ARG A 93 -1.97 -4.38 12.80
N ILE A 94 -2.75 -3.54 12.12
CA ILE A 94 -3.73 -3.98 11.11
C ILE A 94 -3.04 -4.65 9.93
N ALA A 95 -1.97 -4.04 9.39
CA ALA A 95 -1.20 -4.61 8.29
C ALA A 95 -0.61 -5.99 8.65
N ARG A 96 -0.05 -6.14 9.86
CA ARG A 96 0.46 -7.41 10.36
C ARG A 96 -0.64 -8.47 10.52
N ALA A 97 -1.80 -8.09 11.07
CA ALA A 97 -2.95 -8.99 11.17
C ALA A 97 -3.43 -9.48 9.79
N ALA A 98 -3.28 -8.64 8.77
CA ALA A 98 -3.57 -8.99 7.38
C ALA A 98 -2.41 -9.72 6.66
N SER A 99 -1.36 -10.16 7.37
CA SER A 99 -0.19 -10.85 6.79
C SER A 99 0.52 -10.05 5.69
N VAL A 100 0.56 -8.72 5.83
CA VAL A 100 1.33 -7.86 4.94
C VAL A 100 2.82 -8.15 5.08
N VAL A 101 3.49 -8.42 3.96
CA VAL A 101 4.93 -8.76 3.92
C VAL A 101 5.83 -7.54 3.72
N GLY A 102 5.25 -6.39 3.36
CA GLY A 102 5.98 -5.14 3.17
C GLY A 102 5.10 -3.98 2.72
N VAL A 103 5.71 -2.82 2.57
CA VAL A 103 5.06 -1.58 2.13
C VAL A 103 5.50 -1.27 0.71
N LEU A 104 4.55 -1.01 -0.18
CA LEU A 104 4.81 -0.44 -1.51
C LEU A 104 4.56 1.06 -1.48
N VAL A 105 5.57 1.84 -1.88
CA VAL A 105 5.49 3.30 -1.91
C VAL A 105 5.23 3.80 -3.32
N ASP A 106 4.21 4.65 -3.49
CA ASP A 106 3.80 5.25 -4.76
C ASP A 106 3.70 4.19 -5.87
N TYR A 107 2.99 3.09 -5.60
CA TYR A 107 2.73 2.07 -6.60
C TYR A 107 1.87 2.63 -7.74
N GLU A 108 2.27 2.36 -8.98
CA GLU A 108 1.58 2.77 -10.19
C GLU A 108 1.11 1.52 -10.95
N PRO A 109 -0.21 1.21 -10.93
CA PRO A 109 -0.76 -0.03 -11.48
C PRO A 109 -0.52 -0.23 -12.97
N GLU A 110 -0.60 0.85 -13.76
CA GLU A 110 -0.44 0.80 -15.21
C GLU A 110 0.95 0.32 -15.63
N THR A 111 1.97 0.75 -14.89
CA THR A 111 3.38 0.41 -15.18
C THR A 111 3.93 -0.69 -14.28
N GLN A 112 3.17 -1.09 -13.25
CA GLN A 112 3.60 -2.00 -12.18
C GLN A 112 4.90 -1.55 -11.51
N GLN A 113 5.14 -0.24 -11.49
CA GLN A 113 6.33 0.36 -10.89
C GLN A 113 6.00 0.89 -9.50
N TYR A 114 6.98 0.86 -8.63
CA TYR A 114 6.90 1.48 -7.30
C TYR A 114 8.17 2.28 -7.03
N PHE A 115 8.05 3.25 -6.12
CA PHE A 115 9.19 4.02 -5.67
C PHE A 115 10.10 3.17 -4.78
N ALA A 116 9.55 2.57 -3.72
CA ALA A 116 10.29 1.77 -2.75
C ALA A 116 9.48 0.55 -2.25
N VAL A 117 10.21 -0.46 -1.77
CA VAL A 117 9.68 -1.49 -0.85
C VAL A 117 10.34 -1.31 0.50
N THR A 118 9.54 -1.28 1.56
CA THR A 118 10.01 -1.13 2.94
C THR A 118 9.44 -2.25 3.81
N ASP A 119 10.26 -2.75 4.73
CA ASP A 119 9.84 -3.70 5.76
C ASP A 119 8.87 -3.03 6.75
N LEU A 120 7.91 -3.79 7.28
CA LEU A 120 6.79 -3.29 8.08
C LEU A 120 7.00 -3.47 9.60
#